data_AF-A0A024X8V5-F1
#
_entry.id   AF-A0A024X8V5-F1
#
_cell.length_a   1.000
_cell.length_b   1.000
_cell.length_c   1.000
_cell.angle_alpha   90.00
_cell.angle_beta   90.00
_cell.angle_gamma   90.00
#
_symmetry.space_group_name_H-M   'P 1'
#
loop_
_entity.id
_entity.type
_entity.pdbx_description
1 polymer ?
#
loop_
_entity_poly.entity_id
_entity_poly.type
_entity_poly.pdbx_seq_one_letter_code
_entity_poly.pdbx_strand_id
1 'polypeptide(L)'
;MDSLEHLKEQERIVLLNILHNFEGKKCLFFEKSLHVMLSVILNDDDINKEHIENIFFVHKVNDINVNAINNISNVLFFLRPYFYEIKNIFEIIDKIEKSKSTKRKNNYVFIFVPYMSYLCKQEILKYNVLDIPLKIILFPLYFFPLYNDVYSLEIKNLFKEYYVDNDFSNLIFCSFSLMFLQFLFNGVFKNIKSIGNLAQFSSEQLIQLRKEIMASNFNIQSPNDFQDDFYDILTNIQNFQDLKNFKNANDTTVVPLKYALHKIFISEKKMMMMKMMMMKIMMMTIMTMIMMTI
;
A
#
# COMPACT_ATOMS: atom_id res chain seq x y z
N MET A 1 13.25 -23.82 -6.90
CA MET A 1 12.78 -22.48 -7.27
C MET A 1 13.34 -21.53 -6.24
N ASP A 2 14.23 -20.66 -6.67
CA ASP A 2 14.94 -19.75 -5.77
C ASP A 2 13.94 -18.82 -5.08
N SER A 3 14.05 -18.68 -3.77
CA SER A 3 13.13 -17.88 -2.95
C SER A 3 12.98 -16.43 -3.43
N LEU A 4 14.01 -15.92 -4.12
CA LEU A 4 14.02 -14.61 -4.77
C LEU A 4 13.00 -14.51 -5.92
N GLU A 5 13.02 -15.47 -6.84
CA GLU A 5 12.11 -15.48 -7.99
C GLU A 5 10.66 -15.54 -7.51
N HIS A 6 10.41 -16.25 -6.42
CA HIS A 6 9.09 -16.31 -5.82
C HIS A 6 8.62 -14.95 -5.28
N LEU A 7 9.48 -14.24 -4.53
CA LEU A 7 9.14 -12.91 -4.02
C LEU A 7 8.90 -11.92 -5.16
N LYS A 8 9.82 -11.87 -6.13
CA LYS A 8 9.71 -11.01 -7.30
C LYS A 8 8.42 -11.27 -8.06
N GLU A 9 8.07 -12.54 -8.27
CA GLU A 9 6.84 -12.90 -8.99
C GLU A 9 5.58 -12.55 -8.18
N GLN A 10 5.58 -12.72 -6.86
CA GLN A 10 4.48 -12.27 -6.00
C GLN A 10 4.27 -10.75 -6.09
N GLU A 11 5.35 -9.96 -5.95
CA GLU A 11 5.30 -8.50 -6.04
C GLU A 11 4.86 -8.05 -7.43
N ARG A 12 5.32 -8.74 -8.48
CA ARG A 12 4.91 -8.52 -9.87
C ARG A 12 3.42 -8.77 -10.06
N ILE A 13 2.88 -9.89 -9.56
CA ILE A 13 1.44 -10.20 -9.65
C ILE A 13 0.61 -9.11 -8.95
N VAL A 14 1.02 -8.68 -7.76
CA VAL A 14 0.29 -7.63 -7.03
C VAL A 14 0.32 -6.30 -7.80
N LEU A 15 1.47 -5.91 -8.34
CA LEU A 15 1.58 -4.70 -9.15
C LEU A 15 0.71 -4.79 -10.42
N LEU A 16 0.79 -5.89 -11.16
CA LEU A 16 0.00 -6.11 -12.36
C LEU A 16 -1.50 -6.06 -12.06
N ASN A 17 -1.95 -6.65 -10.95
CA ASN A 17 -3.34 -6.54 -10.52
C ASN A 17 -3.76 -5.08 -10.25
N ILE A 18 -2.87 -4.26 -9.67
CA ILE A 18 -3.14 -2.83 -9.48
C ILE A 18 -3.28 -2.12 -10.83
N LEU A 19 -2.37 -2.37 -11.76
CA LEU A 19 -2.38 -1.77 -13.10
C LEU A 19 -3.61 -2.21 -13.90
N HIS A 20 -3.92 -3.51 -13.91
CA HIS A 20 -5.02 -4.09 -14.68
C HIS A 20 -6.39 -3.52 -14.30
N ASN A 21 -6.57 -3.07 -13.06
CA ASN A 21 -7.79 -2.38 -12.61
C ASN A 21 -8.07 -1.05 -13.34
N PHE A 22 -7.14 -0.56 -14.16
CA PHE A 22 -7.27 0.67 -14.92
C PHE A 22 -7.17 0.38 -16.43
N GLU A 23 -8.32 0.30 -17.08
CA GLU A 23 -8.40 0.04 -18.52
C GLU A 23 -7.92 1.25 -19.35
N GLY A 24 -7.23 0.96 -20.46
CA GLY A 24 -6.72 1.96 -21.40
C GLY A 24 -5.29 2.42 -21.11
N LYS A 25 -4.90 3.51 -21.78
CA LYS A 25 -3.55 4.08 -21.71
C LYS A 25 -3.23 4.60 -20.31
N LYS A 26 -2.01 4.33 -19.84
CA LYS A 26 -1.53 4.70 -18.51
C LYS A 26 -0.29 5.58 -18.60
N CYS A 27 -0.24 6.59 -17.74
CA CYS A 27 0.95 7.40 -17.50
C CYS A 27 1.39 7.20 -16.05
N LEU A 28 2.67 6.86 -15.85
CA LEU A 28 3.21 6.58 -14.53
C LEU A 28 4.13 7.71 -14.07
N PHE A 29 3.96 8.13 -12.82
CA PHE A 29 4.82 9.07 -12.14
C PHE A 29 5.48 8.38 -10.96
N PHE A 30 6.81 8.45 -10.87
CA PHE A 30 7.56 7.83 -9.78
C PHE A 30 8.25 8.87 -8.90
N GLU A 31 8.22 8.64 -7.59
CA GLU A 31 9.27 9.13 -6.70
C GLU A 31 10.63 8.56 -7.15
N LYS A 32 11.71 9.32 -6.95
CA LYS A 32 13.04 9.05 -7.51
C LYS A 32 13.60 7.66 -7.15
N SER A 33 13.25 7.09 -5.99
CA SER A 33 13.72 5.77 -5.58
C SER A 33 12.82 4.62 -6.07
N LEU A 34 11.52 4.85 -6.24
CA LEU A 34 10.56 3.81 -6.60
C LEU A 34 10.63 3.38 -8.07
N HIS A 35 11.20 4.20 -8.97
CA HIS A 35 11.36 3.83 -10.39
C HIS A 35 12.15 2.53 -10.59
N VAL A 36 13.02 2.14 -9.64
CA VAL A 36 13.77 0.87 -9.67
C VAL A 36 12.83 -0.33 -9.78
N MET A 37 11.59 -0.21 -9.31
CA MET A 37 10.54 -1.21 -9.47
C MET A 37 10.33 -1.65 -10.93
N LEU A 38 10.42 -0.71 -11.88
CA LEU A 38 10.17 -1.01 -13.29
C LEU A 38 11.21 -1.97 -13.88
N SER A 39 12.47 -1.83 -13.47
CA SER A 39 13.55 -2.71 -13.93
C SER A 39 13.67 -4.00 -13.13
N VAL A 40 13.28 -3.98 -11.86
CA VAL A 40 13.47 -5.12 -10.95
C VAL A 40 12.26 -6.04 -10.95
N ILE A 41 11.04 -5.50 -11.00
CA ILE A 41 9.81 -6.28 -10.78
C ILE A 41 9.05 -6.51 -12.09
N LEU A 42 8.98 -5.53 -12.99
CA LEU A 42 8.33 -5.68 -14.30
C LEU A 42 9.30 -6.12 -15.39
N ASN A 43 8.78 -6.81 -16.40
CA ASN A 43 9.47 -7.09 -17.67
C ASN A 43 8.95 -6.16 -18.78
N ASP A 44 9.69 -6.01 -19.89
CA ASP A 44 9.28 -5.17 -21.02
C ASP A 44 7.91 -5.58 -21.60
N ASP A 45 7.62 -6.88 -21.62
CA ASP A 45 6.33 -7.42 -22.05
C ASP A 45 5.17 -6.95 -21.17
N ASP A 46 5.41 -6.77 -19.87
CA ASP A 46 4.39 -6.30 -18.93
C ASP A 46 4.05 -4.84 -19.19
N ILE A 47 5.07 -4.04 -19.49
CA ILE A 47 4.91 -2.61 -19.79
C ILE A 47 4.05 -2.41 -21.03
N ASN A 48 4.30 -3.22 -22.07
CA ASN A 48 3.56 -3.18 -23.32
C ASN A 48 2.10 -3.67 -23.15
N LYS A 49 1.90 -4.78 -22.42
CA LYS A 49 0.56 -5.35 -22.15
C LYS A 49 -0.32 -4.41 -21.32
N GLU A 50 0.27 -3.70 -20.36
CA GLU A 50 -0.45 -2.76 -19.51
C GLU A 50 -0.67 -1.38 -20.18
N HIS A 51 -0.29 -1.20 -21.44
CA HIS A 51 -0.45 0.04 -22.20
C HIS A 51 0.14 1.27 -21.49
N ILE A 52 1.33 1.11 -20.91
CA ILE A 52 2.09 2.20 -20.30
C ILE A 52 2.77 3.01 -21.41
N GLU A 53 2.34 4.25 -21.62
CA GLU A 53 2.88 5.10 -22.69
C GLU A 53 4.05 5.97 -22.23
N ASN A 54 3.93 6.54 -21.03
CA ASN A 54 4.89 7.51 -20.53
C ASN A 54 5.22 7.26 -19.05
N ILE A 55 6.49 7.46 -18.71
CA ILE A 55 7.02 7.36 -17.35
C ILE A 55 7.75 8.66 -17.01
N PHE A 56 7.38 9.28 -15.90
CA PHE A 56 7.94 10.55 -15.44
C PHE A 56 8.35 10.48 -13.96
N PHE A 57 9.09 11.49 -13.51
CA PHE A 57 9.49 11.65 -12.12
C PHE A 57 8.77 12.83 -11.45
N VAL A 58 8.27 12.61 -10.23
CA VAL A 58 7.48 13.60 -9.47
C VAL A 58 8.26 14.89 -9.18
N HIS A 59 9.57 14.81 -8.94
CA HIS A 59 10.39 15.97 -8.58
C HIS A 59 10.74 16.88 -9.78
N LYS A 60 10.43 16.49 -11.01
CA LYS A 60 10.75 17.23 -12.24
C LYS A 60 9.53 17.93 -12.83
N VAL A 61 8.82 18.71 -12.01
CA VAL A 61 7.55 19.37 -12.37
C VAL A 61 7.65 20.24 -13.65
N ASN A 62 8.83 20.76 -13.95
CA ASN A 62 9.06 21.64 -15.11
C ASN A 62 9.43 20.89 -16.39
N ASP A 63 9.93 19.65 -16.29
CA ASP A 63 10.37 18.86 -17.45
C ASP A 63 9.23 17.99 -18.02
N ILE A 64 8.04 18.05 -17.42
CA ILE A 64 6.90 17.23 -17.84
C ILE A 64 6.32 17.81 -19.12
N ASN A 65 6.50 17.08 -20.22
CA ASN A 65 5.86 17.39 -21.48
C ASN A 65 4.37 17.03 -21.41
N VAL A 66 3.55 18.01 -21.02
CA VAL A 66 2.12 17.81 -20.79
C VAL A 66 1.36 17.39 -22.05
N ASN A 67 1.87 17.74 -23.24
CA ASN A 67 1.28 17.33 -24.51
C ASN A 67 1.31 15.81 -24.71
N ALA A 68 2.31 15.12 -24.15
CA ALA A 68 2.39 13.67 -24.20
C ALA A 68 1.31 12.99 -23.34
N ILE A 69 0.70 13.72 -22.39
CA ILE A 69 -0.27 13.20 -21.43
C ILE A 69 -1.72 13.50 -21.85
N ASN A 70 -1.93 14.40 -22.81
CA ASN A 70 -3.27 14.86 -23.22
C ASN A 70 -4.22 13.74 -23.68
N ASN A 71 -3.69 12.64 -24.23
CA ASN A 71 -4.49 11.50 -24.71
C ASN A 71 -4.57 10.34 -23.70
N ILE A 72 -4.09 10.54 -22.47
CA ILE A 72 -4.01 9.49 -21.45
C ILE A 72 -5.10 9.69 -20.40
N SER A 73 -5.93 8.67 -20.20
CA SER A 73 -7.05 8.70 -19.24
C SER A 73 -6.63 8.37 -17.80
N ASN A 74 -5.61 7.52 -17.61
CA ASN A 74 -5.19 7.05 -16.29
C ASN A 74 -3.80 7.58 -15.94
N VAL A 75 -3.71 8.33 -14.84
CA VAL A 75 -2.46 8.90 -14.35
C VAL A 75 -2.19 8.36 -12.94
N LEU A 76 -1.17 7.52 -12.83
CA LEU A 76 -0.82 6.79 -11.62
C LEU A 76 0.46 7.37 -11.01
N PHE A 77 0.42 7.71 -9.73
CA PHE A 77 1.55 8.23 -8.97
C PHE A 77 2.02 7.18 -7.95
N PHE A 78 3.26 6.73 -8.07
CA PHE A 78 3.93 5.85 -7.11
C PHE A 78 4.73 6.68 -6.12
N LEU A 79 4.31 6.64 -4.87
CA LEU A 79 4.72 7.59 -3.85
C LEU A 79 5.26 6.88 -2.61
N ARG A 80 6.33 7.43 -2.04
CA ARG A 80 6.69 7.15 -0.65
C ARG A 80 5.85 8.03 0.29
N PRO A 81 5.73 7.70 1.58
CA PRO A 81 4.95 8.47 2.58
C PRO A 81 5.56 9.84 2.97
N TYR A 82 6.18 10.54 2.01
CA TYR A 82 6.77 11.86 2.17
C TYR A 82 5.72 12.95 1.90
N PHE A 83 5.17 13.51 2.98
CA PHE A 83 4.08 14.49 2.89
C PHE A 83 4.47 15.75 2.10
N TYR A 84 5.74 16.13 2.09
CA TYR A 84 6.24 17.31 1.38
C TYR A 84 6.19 17.16 -0.15
N GLU A 85 6.14 15.94 -0.68
CA GLU A 85 6.02 15.71 -2.13
C GLU A 85 4.60 15.91 -2.64
N ILE A 86 3.60 15.83 -1.76
CA ILE A 86 2.18 15.93 -2.12
C ILE A 86 1.87 17.24 -2.83
N LYS A 87 2.45 18.36 -2.37
CA LYS A 87 2.28 19.66 -3.03
C LYS A 87 2.69 19.61 -4.50
N ASN A 88 3.88 19.07 -4.79
CA ASN A 88 4.41 18.98 -6.14
C ASN A 88 3.51 18.13 -7.05
N ILE A 89 2.93 17.06 -6.51
CA ILE A 89 1.99 16.20 -7.25
C ILE A 89 0.74 16.98 -7.65
N PHE A 90 0.16 17.76 -6.74
CA PHE A 90 -1.00 18.59 -7.06
C PHE A 90 -0.67 19.70 -8.07
N GLU A 91 0.55 20.27 -8.03
CA GLU A 91 1.02 21.18 -9.08
C GLU A 91 1.10 20.49 -10.45
N ILE A 92 1.55 19.24 -10.51
CA ILE A 92 1.56 18.43 -11.75
C ILE A 92 0.12 18.19 -12.24
N ILE A 93 -0.78 17.79 -11.35
CA ILE A 93 -2.18 17.54 -11.69
C ILE A 93 -2.84 18.81 -12.25
N ASP A 94 -2.63 19.95 -11.60
CA ASP A 94 -3.16 21.24 -12.05
C ASP A 94 -2.60 21.64 -13.43
N LYS A 95 -1.29 21.44 -13.68
CA LYS A 95 -0.69 21.66 -15.01
C LYS A 95 -1.33 20.75 -16.07
N ILE A 96 -1.55 19.47 -15.76
CA ILE A 96 -2.18 18.50 -16.67
C ILE A 96 -3.63 18.89 -16.97
N GLU A 97 -4.43 19.24 -15.97
CA GLU A 97 -5.83 19.62 -16.19
C GLU A 97 -5.96 20.94 -16.96
N LYS A 98 -5.04 21.90 -16.75
CA LYS A 98 -5.04 23.19 -17.48
C LYS A 98 -4.66 23.05 -18.96
N SER A 99 -3.80 22.11 -19.32
CA SER A 99 -3.35 21.94 -20.71
C SER A 99 -4.30 21.10 -21.57
N LYS A 100 -5.26 20.40 -20.94
CA LYS A 100 -6.15 19.50 -21.66
C LYS A 100 -7.08 20.26 -22.60
N SER A 101 -7.17 19.76 -23.82
CA SER A 101 -8.15 20.21 -24.80
C SER A 101 -9.53 19.58 -24.58
N THR A 102 -9.60 18.45 -23.88
CA THR A 102 -10.85 17.69 -23.65
C THR A 102 -11.42 17.97 -22.26
N LYS A 103 -12.75 18.12 -22.16
CA LYS A 103 -13.46 18.32 -20.87
C LYS A 103 -13.52 17.08 -19.97
N ARG A 104 -12.93 15.95 -20.37
CA ARG A 104 -12.97 14.70 -19.61
C ARG A 104 -11.86 14.73 -18.54
N LYS A 105 -12.26 14.60 -17.27
CA LYS A 105 -11.32 14.47 -16.15
C LYS A 105 -10.53 13.16 -16.28
N ASN A 106 -9.24 13.21 -15.93
CA ASN A 106 -8.43 12.00 -15.85
C ASN A 106 -8.73 11.25 -14.55
N ASN A 107 -8.50 9.94 -14.58
CA ASN A 107 -8.46 9.12 -13.39
C ASN A 107 -7.10 9.28 -12.75
N TYR A 108 -7.05 9.98 -11.62
CA TYR A 108 -5.83 10.12 -10.83
C TYR A 108 -5.78 9.07 -9.73
N VAL A 109 -4.63 8.41 -9.61
CA VAL A 109 -4.45 7.31 -8.66
C VAL A 109 -3.15 7.55 -7.89
N PHE A 110 -3.22 7.58 -6.57
CA PHE A 110 -2.05 7.61 -5.70
C PHE A 110 -1.81 6.21 -5.15
N ILE A 111 -0.65 5.65 -5.48
CA ILE A 111 -0.20 4.33 -5.05
C ILE A 111 0.93 4.58 -4.04
N PHE A 112 0.59 4.45 -2.76
CA PHE A 112 1.54 4.63 -1.66
C PHE A 112 2.31 3.34 -1.40
N VAL A 113 3.64 3.47 -1.30
CA VAL A 113 4.59 2.38 -1.09
C VAL A 113 5.36 2.59 0.22
N PRO A 114 5.22 1.69 1.22
CA PRO A 114 4.18 0.65 1.35
C PRO A 114 2.88 1.17 1.97
N TYR A 115 2.90 2.37 2.53
CA TYR A 115 1.83 2.92 3.35
C TYR A 115 1.65 4.41 3.12
N MET A 116 0.51 4.94 3.56
CA MET A 116 0.23 6.38 3.59
C MET A 116 0.35 6.91 5.02
N SER A 117 1.16 7.94 5.24
CA SER A 117 1.27 8.59 6.55
C SER A 117 0.08 9.52 6.82
N TYR A 118 -0.18 9.82 8.09
CA TYR A 118 -1.23 10.76 8.48
C TYR A 118 -1.01 12.16 7.89
N LEU A 119 0.23 12.62 7.85
CA LEU A 119 0.60 13.91 7.26
C LEU A 119 0.34 13.93 5.75
N CYS A 120 0.59 12.82 5.03
CA CYS A 120 0.19 12.71 3.62
C CYS A 120 -1.32 12.87 3.46
N LYS A 121 -2.13 12.25 4.32
CA LYS A 121 -3.59 12.40 4.28
C LYS A 121 -4.00 13.87 4.46
N GLN A 122 -3.41 14.56 5.43
CA GLN A 122 -3.70 15.97 5.68
C GLN A 122 -3.32 16.86 4.50
N GLU A 123 -2.12 16.69 3.93
CA GLU A 123 -1.69 17.48 2.78
C GLU A 123 -2.52 17.18 1.53
N ILE A 124 -2.98 15.94 1.33
CA ILE A 124 -3.92 15.59 0.26
C ILE A 124 -5.24 16.37 0.44
N LEU A 125 -5.83 16.36 1.63
CA LEU A 125 -7.09 17.08 1.89
C LEU A 125 -6.94 18.59 1.70
N LYS A 126 -5.79 19.13 2.07
CA LYS A 126 -5.45 20.55 1.94
C LYS A 126 -5.29 20.99 0.48
N TYR A 127 -4.62 20.18 -0.35
CA TYR A 127 -4.34 20.55 -1.75
C TYR A 127 -5.38 20.06 -2.76
N ASN A 128 -6.23 19.10 -2.39
CA ASN A 128 -7.29 18.60 -3.27
C ASN A 128 -8.51 19.53 -3.34
N VAL A 129 -8.29 20.82 -3.61
CA VAL A 129 -9.32 21.87 -3.66
C VAL A 129 -10.18 21.76 -4.94
N LEU A 130 -9.68 21.08 -5.97
CA LEU A 130 -10.31 20.98 -7.29
C LEU A 130 -11.41 19.89 -7.37
N ASP A 131 -11.73 19.23 -6.24
CA ASP A 131 -12.65 18.09 -6.16
C ASP A 131 -12.41 17.07 -7.29
N ILE A 132 -11.12 16.77 -7.49
CA ILE A 132 -10.70 15.78 -8.49
C ILE A 132 -10.95 14.40 -7.89
N PRO A 133 -11.61 13.49 -8.63
CA PRO A 133 -11.79 12.11 -8.17
C PRO A 133 -10.41 11.45 -8.08
N LEU A 134 -9.95 11.25 -6.85
CA LEU A 134 -8.66 10.66 -6.53
C LEU A 134 -8.85 9.29 -5.90
N LYS A 135 -8.23 8.26 -6.49
CA LYS A 135 -8.19 6.91 -5.92
C LYS A 135 -6.89 6.70 -5.16
N ILE A 136 -6.96 6.25 -3.92
CA ILE A 136 -5.78 5.93 -3.11
C ILE A 136 -5.66 4.41 -2.98
N ILE A 137 -4.49 3.88 -3.29
CA ILE A 137 -4.11 2.47 -3.20
C ILE A 137 -2.87 2.35 -2.33
N LEU A 138 -2.84 1.34 -1.46
CA LEU A 138 -1.64 0.97 -0.71
C LEU A 138 -1.02 -0.25 -1.39
N PHE A 139 0.27 -0.17 -1.70
CA PHE A 139 1.00 -1.26 -2.31
C PHE A 139 2.14 -1.69 -1.39
N PRO A 140 2.02 -2.82 -0.67
CA PRO A 140 2.90 -3.20 0.43
C PRO A 140 4.26 -3.75 -0.04
N LEU A 141 4.97 -2.99 -0.88
CA LEU A 141 6.33 -3.29 -1.31
C LEU A 141 7.33 -2.72 -0.30
N TYR A 142 8.18 -3.59 0.24
CA TYR A 142 9.20 -3.23 1.22
C TYR A 142 10.60 -3.37 0.64
N PHE A 143 10.94 -4.57 0.13
CA PHE A 143 12.26 -4.88 -0.39
C PHE A 143 12.27 -4.93 -1.91
N PHE A 144 13.34 -4.45 -2.50
CA PHE A 144 13.70 -4.63 -3.90
C PHE A 144 14.73 -5.76 -4.01
N PRO A 145 14.39 -6.88 -4.67
CA PRO A 145 15.32 -7.97 -4.91
C PRO A 145 16.34 -7.57 -6.00
N LEU A 146 17.47 -6.99 -5.61
CA LEU A 146 18.48 -6.50 -6.57
C LEU A 146 19.33 -7.65 -7.13
N TYR A 147 19.69 -8.60 -6.27
CA TYR A 147 20.45 -9.81 -6.59
C TYR A 147 19.94 -10.98 -5.72
N ASN A 148 20.37 -12.21 -6.01
CA ASN A 148 19.92 -13.44 -5.31
C ASN A 148 20.03 -13.38 -3.78
N ASP A 149 21.01 -12.65 -3.27
CA ASP A 149 21.32 -12.49 -1.85
C ASP A 149 21.25 -11.02 -1.37
N VAL A 150 20.79 -10.09 -2.22
CA VAL A 150 20.75 -8.66 -1.92
C VAL A 150 19.33 -8.11 -2.03
N TYR A 151 18.78 -7.75 -0.89
CA TYR A 151 17.48 -7.06 -0.76
C TYR A 151 17.72 -5.63 -0.29
N SER A 152 17.25 -4.65 -1.05
CA SER A 152 17.40 -3.23 -0.73
C SER A 152 16.05 -2.60 -0.39
N LEU A 153 16.01 -1.65 0.54
CA LEU A 153 14.81 -0.81 0.74
C LEU A 153 14.74 0.37 -0.23
N GLU A 154 15.82 0.64 -0.96
CA GLU A 154 15.97 1.78 -1.88
C GLU A 154 15.56 3.13 -1.24
N ILE A 155 16.05 3.44 -0.04
CA ILE A 155 15.81 4.73 0.64
C ILE A 155 17.03 5.62 0.44
N LYS A 156 16.92 6.65 -0.41
CA LYS A 156 18.08 7.46 -0.83
C LYS A 156 18.64 8.40 0.24
N ASN A 157 17.82 8.89 1.17
CA ASN A 157 18.20 9.96 2.09
C ASN A 157 18.41 9.52 3.55
N LEU A 158 18.41 8.21 3.82
CA LEU A 158 18.41 7.67 5.19
C LEU A 158 19.57 8.18 6.06
N PHE A 159 20.76 8.33 5.47
CA PHE A 159 21.93 8.83 6.19
C PHE A 159 21.75 10.29 6.63
N LYS A 160 21.32 11.16 5.71
CA LYS A 160 21.11 12.58 6.01
C LYS A 160 19.98 12.76 7.01
N GLU A 161 18.85 12.09 6.79
CA GLU A 161 17.67 12.16 7.64
C GLU A 161 18.02 11.86 9.10
N TYR A 162 18.81 10.81 9.33
CA TYR A 162 19.23 10.48 10.69
C TYR A 162 20.31 11.42 11.24
N TYR A 163 21.47 11.53 10.57
CA TYR A 163 22.64 12.19 11.16
C TYR A 163 22.54 13.72 11.16
N VAL A 164 21.71 14.29 10.28
CA VAL A 164 21.58 15.74 10.11
C VAL A 164 20.21 16.21 10.58
N ASP A 165 19.14 15.57 10.09
CA ASP A 165 17.78 16.04 10.31
C ASP A 165 17.14 15.46 11.60
N ASN A 166 17.81 14.49 12.25
CA ASN A 166 17.32 13.73 13.41
C ASN A 166 15.93 13.09 13.20
N ASP A 167 15.63 12.68 11.96
CA ASP A 167 14.41 11.98 11.60
C ASP A 167 14.61 10.44 11.61
N PHE A 168 13.85 9.78 12.46
CA PHE A 168 13.89 8.32 12.64
C PHE A 168 12.75 7.59 11.89
N SER A 169 11.90 8.30 11.14
CA SER A 169 10.73 7.75 10.47
C SER A 169 11.09 6.59 9.54
N ASN A 170 12.12 6.75 8.72
CA ASN A 170 12.55 5.70 7.79
C ASN A 170 13.27 4.53 8.50
N LEU A 171 13.77 4.73 9.72
CA LEU A 171 14.34 3.66 10.54
C LEU A 171 13.25 2.75 11.14
N ILE A 172 12.12 3.34 11.51
CA ILE A 172 10.92 2.57 11.87
C ILE A 172 10.44 1.76 10.65
N PHE A 173 10.47 2.36 9.45
CA PHE A 173 10.18 1.63 8.21
C PHE A 173 11.13 0.44 7.96
N CYS A 174 12.43 0.56 8.27
CA CYS A 174 13.35 -0.60 8.25
C CYS A 174 12.87 -1.72 9.19
N SER A 175 12.36 -1.38 10.37
CA SER A 175 11.84 -2.35 11.34
C SER A 175 10.58 -3.06 10.85
N PHE A 176 9.67 -2.34 10.18
CA PHE A 176 8.53 -2.94 9.50
C PHE A 176 8.95 -3.87 8.36
N SER A 177 9.99 -3.50 7.61
CA SER A 177 10.52 -4.33 6.54
C SER A 177 11.10 -5.64 7.09
N LEU A 178 11.85 -5.58 8.20
CA LEU A 178 12.31 -6.79 8.91
C LEU A 178 11.14 -7.65 9.41
N MET A 179 10.07 -7.03 9.90
CA MET A 179 8.85 -7.77 10.28
C MET A 179 8.22 -8.46 9.07
N PHE A 180 8.15 -7.78 7.92
CA PHE A 180 7.67 -8.35 6.66
C PHE A 180 8.53 -9.54 6.21
N LEU A 181 9.85 -9.47 6.35
CA LEU A 181 10.75 -10.59 6.03
C LEU A 181 10.40 -11.85 6.84
N GLN A 182 10.16 -11.70 8.14
CA GLN A 182 9.76 -12.83 9.00
C GLN A 182 8.43 -13.45 8.56
N PHE A 183 7.50 -12.61 8.11
CA PHE A 183 6.24 -13.07 7.57
C PHE A 183 6.43 -13.86 6.28
N LEU A 184 7.20 -13.32 5.33
CA LEU A 184 7.48 -13.97 4.05
C LEU A 184 8.07 -15.37 4.21
N PHE A 185 9.01 -15.54 5.15
CA PHE A 185 9.64 -16.83 5.42
C PHE A 185 8.89 -17.67 6.47
N ASN A 186 7.70 -17.25 6.89
CA ASN A 186 6.89 -17.90 7.91
C ASN A 186 7.71 -18.25 9.17
N GLY A 187 8.60 -17.37 9.61
CA GLY A 187 9.58 -17.65 10.65
C GLY A 187 10.08 -16.42 11.38
N VAL A 188 10.34 -16.57 12.68
CA VAL A 188 10.82 -15.47 13.54
C VAL A 188 12.35 -15.55 13.67
N PHE A 189 13.04 -14.39 13.64
CA PHE A 189 14.47 -14.37 13.94
C PHE A 189 14.71 -14.81 15.38
N LYS A 190 15.37 -15.96 15.54
CA LYS A 190 15.71 -16.54 16.86
C LYS A 190 16.72 -15.70 17.61
N ASN A 191 17.76 -15.26 16.90
CA ASN A 191 18.87 -14.49 17.45
C ASN A 191 18.98 -13.17 16.68
N ILE A 192 18.84 -12.03 17.37
CA ILE A 192 19.06 -10.70 16.81
C ILE A 192 20.32 -10.15 17.47
N LYS A 193 21.33 -9.84 16.66
CA LYS A 193 22.56 -9.18 17.10
C LYS A 193 22.61 -7.82 16.43
N SER A 194 22.83 -6.76 17.20
CA SER A 194 22.91 -5.38 16.72
C SER A 194 24.17 -4.72 17.27
N ILE A 195 24.79 -3.88 16.44
CA ILE A 195 25.96 -3.07 16.82
C ILE A 195 25.67 -1.64 16.39
N GLY A 196 25.77 -0.71 17.34
CA GLY A 196 25.49 0.71 17.14
C GLY A 196 24.04 1.11 17.43
N ASN A 197 23.85 2.39 17.75
CA ASN A 197 22.58 2.93 18.27
C ASN A 197 21.40 2.73 17.30
N LEU A 198 21.61 2.91 15.99
CA LEU A 198 20.57 2.73 14.98
C LEU A 198 20.10 1.29 14.81
N ALA A 199 21.06 0.36 14.82
CA ALA A 199 20.79 -1.06 14.72
C ALA A 199 20.06 -1.53 15.99
N GLN A 200 20.49 -1.05 17.16
CA GLN A 200 19.80 -1.31 18.43
C GLN A 200 18.36 -0.79 18.38
N PHE A 201 18.16 0.47 17.99
CA PHE A 201 16.82 1.05 17.85
C PHE A 201 15.93 0.20 16.94
N SER A 202 16.42 -0.17 15.75
CA SER A 202 15.64 -0.99 14.81
C SER A 202 15.30 -2.37 15.37
N SER A 203 16.22 -2.98 16.12
CA SER A 203 15.97 -4.27 16.78
C SER A 203 14.95 -4.16 17.91
N GLU A 204 15.00 -3.08 18.70
CA GLU A 204 14.02 -2.80 19.76
C GLU A 204 12.64 -2.54 19.18
N GLN A 205 12.55 -1.74 18.10
CA GLN A 205 11.30 -1.51 17.38
C GLN A 205 10.72 -2.80 16.80
N LEU A 206 11.55 -3.68 16.21
CA LEU A 206 11.09 -4.99 15.74
C LEU A 206 10.51 -5.84 16.88
N ILE A 207 11.17 -5.87 18.05
CA ILE A 207 10.69 -6.58 19.24
C ILE A 207 9.38 -5.97 19.74
N GLN A 208 9.27 -4.64 19.76
CA GLN A 208 8.06 -3.94 20.16
C GLN A 208 6.90 -4.27 19.22
N LEU A 209 7.13 -4.26 17.91
CA LEU A 209 6.14 -4.66 16.92
C LEU A 209 5.67 -6.11 17.12
N ARG A 210 6.58 -7.04 17.47
CA ARG A 210 6.19 -8.42 17.81
C ARG A 210 5.29 -8.45 19.05
N LYS A 211 5.67 -7.74 20.12
CA LYS A 211 4.88 -7.65 21.35
C LYS A 211 3.50 -7.07 21.07
N GLU A 212 3.40 -6.04 20.24
CA GLU A 212 2.13 -5.45 19.85
C GLU A 212 1.25 -6.43 19.07
N ILE A 213 1.80 -7.18 18.13
CA ILE A 213 1.05 -8.21 17.39
C ILE A 213 0.55 -9.30 18.34
N MET A 214 1.40 -9.76 19.26
CA MET A 214 0.99 -10.74 20.26
C MET A 214 -0.09 -10.18 21.19
N ALA A 215 0.11 -8.95 21.69
CA ALA A 215 -0.86 -8.27 22.54
C ALA A 215 -2.18 -8.00 21.81
N SER A 216 -2.18 -7.69 20.51
CA SER A 216 -3.43 -7.55 19.74
C SER A 216 -4.12 -8.89 19.49
N ASN A 217 -3.39 -10.00 19.51
CA ASN A 217 -3.98 -11.34 19.46
C ASN A 217 -4.57 -11.77 20.82
N PHE A 218 -4.20 -11.10 21.92
CA PHE A 218 -4.88 -11.18 23.20
C PHE A 218 -5.93 -10.07 23.25
N ASN A 219 -7.22 -10.39 23.16
CA ASN A 219 -8.26 -9.45 23.55
C ASN A 219 -8.17 -9.19 25.06
N ILE A 220 -7.25 -8.33 25.47
CA ILE A 220 -7.32 -7.67 26.77
C ILE A 220 -8.41 -6.62 26.58
N GLN A 221 -9.65 -6.97 26.91
CA GLN A 221 -10.71 -5.98 27.09
C GLN A 221 -10.17 -4.90 28.02
N SER A 222 -10.22 -3.65 27.58
CA SER A 222 -9.85 -2.55 28.47
C SER A 222 -10.84 -2.57 29.63
N PRO A 223 -10.42 -2.38 30.90
CA PRO A 223 -11.34 -2.47 32.03
C PRO A 223 -12.43 -1.40 32.08
N ASN A 224 -12.62 -0.58 31.05
CA ASN A 224 -13.73 0.37 30.88
C ASN A 224 -13.80 0.84 29.41
N ASP A 225 -14.35 0.01 28.52
CA ASP A 225 -14.70 0.42 27.16
C ASP A 225 -16.03 1.21 27.16
N PHE A 226 -15.99 2.44 27.68
CA PHE A 226 -17.09 3.41 27.66
C PHE A 226 -17.64 3.71 26.25
N GLN A 227 -16.89 3.33 25.22
CA GLN A 227 -17.20 3.61 23.83
C GLN A 227 -18.20 2.60 23.23
N ASP A 228 -18.17 1.35 23.69
CA ASP A 228 -19.10 0.32 23.22
C ASP A 228 -20.49 0.51 23.87
N ASP A 229 -20.53 0.88 25.16
CA ASP A 229 -21.78 1.25 25.85
C ASP A 229 -22.47 2.47 25.22
N PHE A 230 -21.70 3.43 24.69
CA PHE A 230 -22.26 4.64 24.05
C PHE A 230 -22.90 4.34 22.68
N TYR A 231 -22.33 3.41 21.91
CA TYR A 231 -22.90 2.96 20.63
C TYR A 231 -24.13 2.08 20.82
N ASP A 232 -24.19 1.28 21.88
CA ASP A 232 -25.38 0.49 22.24
C ASP A 232 -26.52 1.39 22.77
N ILE A 233 -26.20 2.50 23.44
CA ILE A 233 -27.20 3.50 23.85
C ILE A 233 -27.76 4.26 22.64
N LEU A 234 -26.91 4.61 21.66
CA LEU A 234 -27.33 5.35 20.46
C LEU A 234 -28.18 4.50 19.49
N THR A 235 -27.84 3.21 19.34
CA THR A 235 -28.56 2.29 18.45
C THR A 235 -29.98 1.98 18.96
N ASN A 236 -30.20 2.03 20.27
CA ASN A 236 -31.52 1.85 20.87
C ASN A 236 -32.44 3.09 20.76
N ILE A 237 -31.94 4.25 20.31
CA ILE A 237 -32.71 5.50 20.29
C ILE A 237 -33.14 5.95 18.86
N GLN A 238 -32.71 5.30 17.77
CA GLN A 238 -32.95 5.81 16.40
C GLN A 238 -33.79 4.91 15.48
N ASN A 239 -34.81 4.25 16.04
CA ASN A 239 -36.05 4.06 15.28
C ASN A 239 -36.87 5.36 15.31
N PHE A 240 -36.48 6.37 14.54
CA PHE A 240 -37.43 7.34 13.98
C PHE A 240 -36.89 7.90 12.67
N GLN A 241 -37.47 7.37 11.60
CA GLN A 241 -37.38 7.85 10.24
C GLN A 241 -37.79 9.31 10.21
N ASP A 242 -36.88 10.19 9.80
CA ASP A 242 -37.12 11.19 8.76
C ASP A 242 -36.03 12.26 8.83
N LEU A 243 -35.01 12.08 7.99
CA LEU A 243 -34.43 13.12 7.13
C LEU A 243 -33.43 12.43 6.21
N LYS A 244 -33.97 11.55 5.36
CA LYS A 244 -33.49 11.43 3.99
C LYS A 244 -33.46 12.86 3.44
N ASN A 245 -32.30 13.50 3.44
CA ASN A 245 -31.88 14.61 2.59
C ASN A 245 -30.72 15.35 3.28
N PHE A 246 -29.51 14.80 3.27
CA PHE A 246 -28.26 15.54 3.03
C PHE A 246 -27.06 14.57 3.05
N LYS A 247 -26.40 14.41 1.89
CA LYS A 247 -25.02 13.91 1.65
C LYS A 247 -24.82 12.40 1.88
N ASN A 248 -24.91 11.53 0.87
CA ASN A 248 -24.05 11.40 -0.32
C ASN A 248 -22.55 11.60 -0.06
N ALA A 249 -21.83 10.47 -0.17
CA ALA A 249 -20.40 10.26 -0.37
C ALA A 249 -19.42 10.69 0.75
N ASN A 250 -18.50 9.75 1.03
CA ASN A 250 -17.24 9.89 1.77
C ASN A 250 -17.31 9.72 3.30
N ASP A 251 -17.09 8.48 3.74
CA ASP A 251 -16.37 8.24 5.01
C ASP A 251 -15.16 7.34 4.76
N THR A 252 -14.03 7.98 4.48
CA THR A 252 -12.71 7.36 4.61
C THR A 252 -12.42 7.14 6.09
N THR A 253 -12.79 5.97 6.61
CA THR A 253 -12.24 5.50 7.88
C THR A 253 -10.72 5.53 7.79
N VAL A 254 -10.09 6.42 8.55
CA VAL A 254 -8.63 6.45 8.72
C VAL A 254 -8.29 5.11 9.36
N VAL A 255 -7.76 4.18 8.58
CA VAL A 255 -7.21 2.92 9.08
C VAL A 255 -5.75 3.22 9.44
N PRO A 256 -5.36 3.25 10.72
CA PRO A 256 -3.96 3.44 11.09
C PRO A 256 -3.09 2.34 10.44
N LEU A 257 -1.84 2.65 10.05
CA LEU A 257 -0.90 1.68 9.45
C LEU A 257 -0.85 0.30 10.15
N LYS A 258 -1.00 0.33 11.48
CA LYS A 258 -1.10 -0.83 12.39
C LYS A 258 -2.14 -1.87 11.91
N TYR A 259 -3.19 -1.41 11.27
CA TYR A 259 -4.29 -2.21 10.75
C TYR A 259 -4.13 -2.59 9.28
N ALA A 260 -3.21 -1.99 8.51
CA ALA A 260 -2.98 -2.36 7.12
C ALA A 260 -2.21 -3.69 7.04
N LEU A 261 -1.15 -3.85 7.83
CA LEU A 261 -0.48 -5.14 8.00
C LEU A 261 -1.46 -6.16 8.58
N HIS A 262 -2.16 -5.85 9.67
CA HIS A 262 -3.17 -6.75 10.24
C HIS A 262 -4.30 -7.12 9.26
N LYS A 263 -4.80 -6.20 8.42
CA LYS A 263 -5.78 -6.50 7.36
C LYS A 263 -5.18 -7.36 6.26
N ILE A 264 -3.93 -7.13 5.85
CA ILE A 264 -3.21 -8.01 4.91
C ILE A 264 -3.13 -9.42 5.51
N PHE A 265 -2.65 -9.55 6.75
CA PHE A 265 -2.60 -10.82 7.49
C PHE A 265 -3.97 -11.50 7.64
N ILE A 266 -5.03 -10.76 7.96
CA ILE A 266 -6.41 -11.30 8.03
C ILE A 266 -6.92 -11.71 6.65
N SER A 267 -6.67 -10.90 5.61
CA SER A 267 -7.13 -11.17 4.25
C SER A 267 -6.48 -12.41 3.68
N GLU A 268 -5.18 -12.61 3.92
CA GLU A 268 -4.48 -13.82 3.53
C GLU A 268 -4.93 -15.04 4.31
N LYS A 269 -5.11 -14.92 5.64
CA LYS A 269 -5.67 -16.01 6.46
C LYS A 269 -7.07 -16.41 5.99
N LYS A 270 -7.91 -15.44 5.63
CA LYS A 270 -9.25 -15.67 5.07
C LYS A 270 -9.19 -16.33 3.69
N MET A 271 -8.28 -15.90 2.82
CA MET A 271 -8.07 -16.47 1.49
C MET A 271 -7.53 -17.92 1.57
N MET A 272 -6.59 -18.19 2.49
CA MET A 272 -6.05 -19.52 2.75
C MET A 272 -7.12 -20.46 3.31
N MET A 273 -7.95 -19.97 4.24
CA MET A 273 -9.08 -20.71 4.81
C MET A 273 -10.14 -21.03 3.74
N MET A 274 -10.40 -20.08 2.83
CA MET A 274 -11.34 -20.28 1.71
C MET A 274 -10.81 -21.31 0.69
N LYS A 275 -9.51 -21.30 0.38
CA LYS A 275 -8.85 -22.34 -0.43
C LYS A 275 -8.95 -23.73 0.22
N MET A 276 -8.67 -23.84 1.53
CA MET A 276 -8.84 -25.11 2.26
C MET A 276 -10.29 -25.62 2.27
N MET A 277 -11.26 -24.71 2.42
CA MET A 277 -12.67 -25.05 2.38
C MET A 277 -13.10 -25.54 1.00
N MET A 278 -12.69 -24.86 -0.07
CA MET A 278 -12.93 -25.34 -1.45
C MET A 278 -12.28 -26.70 -1.70
N MET A 279 -11.06 -26.92 -1.22
CA MET A 279 -10.36 -28.19 -1.40
C MET A 279 -11.08 -29.33 -0.66
N LYS A 280 -11.59 -29.08 0.55
CA LYS A 280 -12.44 -30.05 1.29
C LYS A 280 -13.74 -30.35 0.58
N ILE A 281 -14.42 -29.33 0.04
CA ILE A 281 -15.66 -29.51 -0.72
C ILE A 281 -15.40 -30.36 -1.97
N MET A 282 -14.31 -30.07 -2.70
CA MET A 282 -13.90 -30.84 -3.87
C MET A 282 -13.56 -32.30 -3.51
N MET A 283 -12.90 -32.53 -2.37
CA MET A 283 -12.62 -33.89 -1.91
C MET A 283 -13.88 -34.64 -1.51
N MET A 284 -14.85 -33.98 -0.86
CA MET A 284 -16.15 -34.57 -0.53
C MET A 284 -16.95 -34.92 -1.77
N THR A 285 -17.00 -34.06 -2.78
CA THR A 285 -17.72 -34.36 -4.03
C THR A 285 -17.10 -35.52 -4.79
N ILE A 286 -15.77 -35.61 -4.83
CA ILE A 286 -15.05 -36.76 -5.41
C ILE A 286 -15.38 -38.05 -4.64
N MET A 287 -15.34 -38.03 -3.31
CA MET A 287 -15.72 -39.19 -2.48
C MET A 287 -17.17 -39.62 -2.71
N THR A 288 -18.11 -38.68 -2.82
CA THR A 288 -19.51 -39.02 -3.10
C THR A 288 -19.72 -39.58 -4.49
N MET A 289 -18.99 -39.10 -5.51
CA MET A 289 -19.07 -39.68 -6.85
C MET A 289 -18.48 -41.08 -6.92
N ILE A 290 -17.39 -41.34 -6.18
CA ILE A 290 -16.80 -42.69 -6.07
C ILE A 290 -17.76 -43.65 -5.34
N MET A 291 -18.44 -43.20 -4.27
CA MET A 291 -19.42 -44.02 -3.55
C MET A 291 -20.71 -44.30 -4.35
N MET A 292 -21.08 -43.43 -5.30
CA MET A 292 -22.23 -43.66 -6.19
C MET A 292 -21.93 -44.58 -7.39
N THR A 293 -20.65 -44.86 -7.66
CA THR A 293 -20.21 -45.68 -8.81
C THR A 293 -19.81 -47.11 -8.41
N ILE A 294 -19.96 -47.46 -7.13
CA ILE A 294 -19.77 -48.81 -6.55
C ILE A 294 -21.15 -49.32 -6.13
#